data_AF-A0A7M1KSU6-F1
#
_entry.id   AF-A0A7M1KSU6-F1
#
_cell.length_a   1.000
_cell.length_b   1.000
_cell.length_c   1.000
_cell.angle_alpha   90.00
_cell.angle_beta   90.00
_cell.angle_gamma   90.00
#
_symmetry.space_group_name_H-M   'P 1'
#
loop_
_entity.id
_entity.type
_entity.pdbx_description
1 polymer ?
#
loop_
_entity_poly.entity_id
_entity_poly.type
_entity_poly.pdbx_seq_one_letter_code
_entity_poly.pdbx_strand_id
1 'polypeptide(L)'
;MIRYLTERELVMINTLQIQRYSPEEQIGVKEPTALNMCVALPKQDVFDKELYPTLFDKAAILYQKLVQKHCFHNANKRTALVAVHTFLRLNGVTLNVSNKEIEDYTVAIATDKDLTWEAISSWLEVHSK
;
A
#
# COMPACT_ATOMS: atom_id res chain seq x y z
N MET A 1 17.43 7.93 -5.03
CA MET A 1 16.25 7.99 -5.92
C MET A 1 15.25 6.95 -5.44
N ILE A 2 13.96 7.30 -5.36
CA ILE A 2 12.93 6.38 -4.83
C ILE A 2 12.57 5.31 -5.87
N ARG A 3 12.59 4.03 -5.47
CA ARG A 3 12.08 2.90 -6.26
C ARG A 3 10.58 2.73 -6.00
N TYR A 4 9.78 3.11 -6.98
CA TYR A 4 8.32 2.96 -6.95
C TYR A 4 7.89 1.57 -7.41
N LEU A 5 6.79 1.07 -6.82
CA LEU A 5 6.11 -0.14 -7.31
C LEU A 5 5.33 0.16 -8.58
N THR A 6 5.37 -0.78 -9.51
CA THR A 6 4.58 -0.76 -10.76
C THR A 6 3.26 -1.50 -10.60
N GLU A 7 2.30 -1.24 -11.48
CA GLU A 7 1.03 -1.99 -11.51
C GLU A 7 1.28 -3.50 -11.65
N ARG A 8 2.26 -3.89 -12.49
CA ARG A 8 2.64 -5.29 -12.69
C ARG A 8 3.16 -5.93 -11.40
N GLU A 9 3.97 -5.22 -10.62
CA GLU A 9 4.45 -5.72 -9.33
C GLU A 9 3.31 -5.85 -8.32
N LEU A 10 2.34 -4.93 -8.31
CA LEU A 10 1.17 -5.03 -7.46
C LEU A 10 0.26 -6.21 -7.85
N VAL A 11 0.05 -6.44 -9.15
CA VAL A 11 -0.66 -7.61 -9.68
C VAL A 11 0.05 -8.90 -9.30
N MET A 12 1.38 -8.92 -9.38
CA MET A 12 2.19 -10.08 -8.98
C MET A 12 2.05 -10.34 -7.47
N ILE A 13 2.15 -9.30 -6.64
CA ILE A 13 1.92 -9.41 -5.19
C ILE A 13 0.54 -9.99 -4.92
N ASN A 14 -0.52 -9.45 -5.53
CA ASN A 14 -1.89 -9.93 -5.35
C ASN A 14 -2.03 -11.41 -5.74
N THR A 15 -1.50 -11.79 -6.90
CA THR A 15 -1.52 -13.16 -7.40
C THR A 15 -0.86 -14.11 -6.41
N LEU A 16 0.33 -13.76 -5.90
CA LEU A 16 1.04 -14.58 -4.91
C LEU A 16 0.29 -14.67 -3.57
N GLN A 17 -0.39 -13.60 -3.14
CA GLN A 17 -1.20 -13.63 -1.92
C GLN A 17 -2.41 -14.56 -2.05
N ILE A 18 -3.08 -14.55 -3.21
CA ILE A 18 -4.22 -15.44 -3.47
C ILE A 18 -3.74 -16.89 -3.54
N GLN A 19 -2.74 -17.18 -4.37
CA GLN A 19 -2.21 -18.54 -4.54
C GLN A 19 -1.74 -19.16 -3.22
N ARG A 20 -1.16 -18.36 -2.32
CA ARG A 20 -0.62 -18.86 -1.05
C ARG A 20 -1.69 -19.12 0.01
N TYR A 21 -2.72 -18.30 0.09
CA TYR A 21 -3.62 -18.28 1.25
C TYR A 21 -5.08 -18.59 0.91
N SER A 22 -5.47 -18.47 -0.35
CA SER A 22 -6.85 -18.64 -0.81
C SER A 22 -6.91 -18.98 -2.31
N PRO A 23 -6.29 -20.09 -2.77
CA PRO A 23 -6.08 -20.38 -4.19
C PRO A 23 -7.37 -20.51 -5.02
N GLU A 24 -8.51 -20.76 -4.37
CA GLU A 24 -9.83 -20.84 -5.00
C GLU A 24 -10.46 -19.45 -5.27
N GLU A 25 -9.91 -18.37 -4.70
CA GLU A 25 -10.40 -17.01 -4.93
C GLU A 25 -10.01 -16.52 -6.34
N GLN A 26 -10.91 -15.75 -6.97
CA GLN A 26 -10.65 -15.16 -8.28
C GLN A 26 -9.43 -14.22 -8.24
N ILE A 27 -8.45 -14.49 -9.11
CA ILE A 27 -7.33 -13.59 -9.42
C ILE A 27 -7.75 -12.63 -10.52
N GLY A 28 -7.44 -11.34 -10.35
CA GLY A 28 -7.63 -10.35 -11.39
C GLY A 28 -7.75 -8.93 -10.85
N VAL A 29 -7.42 -7.98 -11.71
CA VAL A 29 -7.67 -6.55 -11.49
C VAL A 29 -9.15 -6.30 -11.74
N LYS A 30 -9.86 -5.81 -10.72
CA LYS A 30 -11.26 -5.41 -10.79
C LYS A 30 -11.40 -3.98 -11.33
N GLU A 31 -10.56 -3.07 -10.82
CA GLU A 31 -10.63 -1.64 -11.12
C GLU A 31 -9.27 -1.13 -11.64
N PRO A 32 -8.98 -1.24 -12.95
CA PRO A 32 -7.68 -0.87 -13.52
C PRO A 32 -7.33 0.61 -13.33
N THR A 33 -8.31 1.50 -13.47
CA THR A 33 -8.12 2.94 -13.27
C THR A 33 -7.76 3.26 -11.82
N ALA A 34 -8.35 2.54 -10.86
CA ALA A 34 -8.04 2.69 -9.45
C ALA A 34 -6.63 2.15 -9.11
N LEU A 35 -6.20 1.05 -9.74
CA LEU A 35 -4.84 0.54 -9.60
C LEU A 35 -3.80 1.53 -10.14
N ASN A 36 -4.05 2.07 -11.33
CA ASN A 36 -3.22 3.10 -11.94
C ASN A 36 -3.10 4.35 -11.04
N MET A 37 -4.22 4.80 -10.46
CA MET A 37 -4.21 5.89 -9.48
C MET A 37 -3.30 5.57 -8.29
N CYS A 38 -3.38 4.36 -7.72
CA CYS A 38 -2.58 3.98 -6.55
C CYS A 38 -1.07 4.09 -6.81
N VAL A 39 -0.60 3.73 -8.02
CA VAL A 39 0.84 3.84 -8.37
C VAL A 39 1.26 5.26 -8.75
N ALA A 40 0.32 6.09 -9.18
CA ALA A 40 0.59 7.48 -9.58
C ALA A 40 0.64 8.44 -8.38
N LEU A 41 -0.24 8.26 -7.39
CA LEU A 41 -0.36 9.16 -6.23
C LEU A 41 0.95 9.42 -5.48
N PRO A 42 1.82 8.43 -5.20
CA PRO A 42 3.10 8.68 -4.53
C PRO A 42 4.04 9.66 -5.28
N LYS A 43 3.76 9.96 -6.56
CA LYS A 43 4.52 10.87 -7.41
C LYS A 43 3.75 12.16 -7.72
N GLN A 44 2.63 12.40 -7.05
CA GLN A 44 1.77 13.52 -7.37
C GLN A 44 2.40 14.84 -6.91
N ASP A 45 2.34 15.83 -7.81
CA ASP A 45 2.78 17.20 -7.57
C ASP A 45 1.60 18.17 -7.70
N VAL A 46 1.63 19.24 -6.91
CA VAL A 46 0.67 20.35 -6.96
C VAL A 46 1.44 21.66 -6.86
N PHE A 47 1.28 22.55 -7.85
CA PHE A 47 2.03 23.82 -7.95
C PHE A 47 3.55 23.63 -7.82
N ASP A 48 4.10 22.68 -8.58
CA ASP A 48 5.53 22.32 -8.61
C ASP A 48 6.11 21.87 -7.25
N LYS A 49 5.25 21.39 -6.35
CA LYS A 49 5.63 20.79 -5.06
C LYS A 49 5.08 19.39 -4.93
N GLU A 50 5.92 18.47 -4.47
CA GLU A 50 5.50 17.12 -4.14
C GLU A 50 4.41 17.16 -3.06
N LEU A 51 3.27 16.52 -3.34
CA LEU A 51 2.18 16.41 -2.38
C LEU A 51 2.53 15.47 -1.22
N TYR A 52 3.38 14.49 -1.49
CA TYR A 52 3.87 13.49 -0.53
C TYR A 52 5.40 13.57 -0.46
N PRO A 53 5.97 14.52 0.30
CA PRO A 53 7.39 14.86 0.20
C PRO A 53 8.33 13.80 0.81
N THR A 54 7.88 13.03 1.82
CA THR A 54 8.72 12.01 2.45
C THR A 54 8.49 10.61 1.88
N LEU A 55 9.45 9.70 2.11
CA LEU A 55 9.27 8.29 1.76
C LEU A 55 8.05 7.67 2.47
N PHE A 56 7.80 8.06 3.73
CA PHE A 56 6.67 7.57 4.51
C PHE A 56 5.33 8.11 4.01
N ASP A 57 5.27 9.37 3.55
CA ASP A 57 4.05 9.93 2.95
C ASP A 57 3.67 9.17 1.68
N LYS A 58 4.69 8.88 0.85
CA LYS A 58 4.54 8.09 -0.38
C LYS A 58 4.11 6.66 -0.09
N ALA A 59 4.66 6.05 0.96
CA ALA A 59 4.26 4.72 1.41
C ALA A 59 2.81 4.72 1.95
N ALA A 60 2.46 5.73 2.74
CA ALA A 60 1.16 5.87 3.37
C ALA A 60 0.04 6.06 2.36
N ILE A 61 0.20 6.95 1.37
CA ILE A 61 -0.84 7.15 0.36
C ILE A 61 -1.02 5.90 -0.52
N LEU A 62 0.07 5.23 -0.89
CA LEU A 62 0.01 3.96 -1.62
C LEU A 62 -0.78 2.92 -0.80
N TYR A 63 -0.43 2.78 0.48
CA TYR A 63 -1.03 1.80 1.38
C TYR A 63 -2.52 2.06 1.60
N GLN A 64 -2.88 3.30 1.96
CA GLN A 64 -4.25 3.72 2.21
C GLN A 64 -5.14 3.44 0.99
N LYS A 65 -4.67 3.82 -0.20
CA LYS A 65 -5.48 3.69 -1.42
C LYS A 65 -5.60 2.25 -1.88
N LEU A 66 -4.57 1.42 -1.75
CA LEU A 66 -4.69 -0.01 -2.03
C LEU A 66 -5.68 -0.73 -1.11
N VAL A 67 -5.75 -0.33 0.16
CA VAL A 67 -6.76 -0.87 1.10
C VAL A 67 -8.18 -0.45 0.68
N GLN A 68 -8.38 0.83 0.35
CA GLN A 68 -9.72 1.42 0.19
C GLN A 68 -10.31 1.33 -1.24
N LYS A 69 -9.48 1.23 -2.27
CA LYS A 69 -9.93 1.32 -3.67
C LYS A 69 -10.41 0.00 -4.28
N HIS A 70 -10.24 -1.12 -3.58
CA HIS A 70 -10.67 -2.44 -4.03
C HIS A 70 -10.21 -2.76 -5.47
N CYS A 71 -8.93 -2.46 -5.77
CA CYS A 71 -8.34 -2.61 -7.10
C CYS A 71 -8.42 -4.03 -7.67
N PHE A 72 -8.44 -5.04 -6.79
CA PHE A 72 -8.48 -6.46 -7.14
C PHE A 72 -9.81 -7.10 -6.72
N HIS A 73 -10.16 -8.22 -7.34
CA HIS A 73 -11.34 -9.00 -6.93
C HIS A 73 -11.24 -9.45 -5.47
N ASN A 74 -10.09 -9.99 -5.07
CA ASN A 74 -9.83 -10.51 -3.74
C ASN A 74 -8.44 -10.09 -3.22
N ALA A 75 -8.18 -10.37 -1.93
CA ALA A 75 -6.91 -10.14 -1.26
C ALA A 75 -6.39 -8.68 -1.23
N ASN A 76 -7.25 -7.66 -1.37
CA ASN A 76 -6.84 -6.24 -1.37
C ASN A 76 -6.02 -5.84 -0.14
N LYS A 77 -6.49 -6.15 1.08
CA LYS A 77 -5.78 -5.84 2.33
C LYS A 77 -4.41 -6.52 2.43
N ARG A 78 -4.36 -7.83 2.13
CA ARG A 78 -3.11 -8.61 2.08
C ARG A 78 -2.12 -8.04 1.06
N THR A 79 -2.64 -7.62 -0.11
CA THR A 79 -1.85 -6.99 -1.17
C THR A 79 -1.29 -5.65 -0.72
N ALA A 80 -2.11 -4.81 -0.08
CA ALA A 80 -1.70 -3.49 0.40
C ALA A 80 -0.60 -3.58 1.47
N LEU A 81 -0.74 -4.50 2.42
CA LEU A 81 0.25 -4.77 3.47
C LEU A 81 1.60 -5.20 2.86
N VAL A 82 1.58 -6.19 1.95
CA VAL A 82 2.82 -6.65 1.31
C VAL A 82 3.41 -5.57 0.39
N ALA A 83 2.57 -4.76 -0.26
CA ALA A 83 3.02 -3.65 -1.08
C ALA A 83 3.73 -2.57 -0.26
N VAL A 84 3.17 -2.12 0.87
CA VAL A 84 3.82 -1.09 1.71
C VAL A 84 5.13 -1.59 2.31
N HIS A 85 5.16 -2.84 2.81
CA HIS A 85 6.38 -3.46 3.32
C HIS A 85 7.45 -3.59 2.22
N THR A 86 7.03 -4.01 1.01
CA THR A 86 7.94 -4.12 -0.13
C THR A 86 8.46 -2.75 -0.57
N PHE A 87 7.59 -1.75 -0.68
CA PHE A 87 7.97 -0.39 -1.06
C PHE A 87 9.02 0.20 -0.11
N LEU A 88 8.81 0.11 1.21
CA LEU A 88 9.79 0.59 2.20
C LEU A 88 11.13 -0.15 2.07
N ARG A 89 11.09 -1.48 2.00
CA ARG A 89 12.30 -2.32 1.90
C ARG A 89 13.13 -2.01 0.64
N LEU A 90 12.47 -1.77 -0.48
CA LEU A 90 13.13 -1.39 -1.73
C LEU A 90 13.81 -0.02 -1.68
N ASN A 91 13.43 0.79 -0.71
CA ASN A 91 13.99 2.12 -0.46
C ASN A 91 14.86 2.14 0.80
N GLY A 92 15.32 0.97 1.27
CA GLY A 92 16.29 0.85 2.35
C GLY A 92 15.71 0.94 3.76
N VAL A 93 14.39 0.95 3.91
CA VAL A 93 13.71 1.07 5.21
C VAL A 93 13.09 -0.25 5.62
N THR A 94 13.29 -0.68 6.87
CA THR A 94 12.70 -1.91 7.39
C THR A 94 11.61 -1.59 8.40
N LEU A 95 10.40 -2.06 8.12
CA LEU A 95 9.28 -1.95 9.06
C LEU A 95 9.42 -3.00 10.16
N ASN A 96 9.50 -2.56 11.40
CA ASN A 96 9.72 -3.37 12.60
C ASN A 96 8.43 -3.44 13.44
N VAL A 97 7.44 -4.17 12.93
CA VAL A 97 6.13 -4.39 13.56
C VAL A 97 5.80 -5.87 13.61
N SER A 98 4.98 -6.27 14.58
CA SER A 98 4.45 -7.63 14.59
C SER A 98 3.41 -7.83 13.47
N ASN A 99 3.26 -9.07 13.00
CA ASN A 99 2.24 -9.41 11.99
C ASN A 99 0.83 -9.00 12.44
N LYS A 100 0.52 -9.21 13.71
CA LYS A 100 -0.80 -8.87 14.27
C LYS A 100 -1.03 -7.37 14.27
N GLU A 101 -0.03 -6.60 14.66
CA GLU A 101 -0.15 -5.14 14.76
C GLU A 101 -0.36 -4.49 13.39
N ILE A 102 0.41 -4.89 12.37
CA ILE A 102 0.21 -4.37 11.02
C ILE A 102 -1.12 -4.85 10.41
N GLU A 103 -1.58 -6.06 10.73
CA GLU A 103 -2.89 -6.56 10.31
C GLU A 103 -4.01 -5.71 10.93
N ASP A 104 -3.99 -5.50 12.25
CA ASP A 104 -4.94 -4.67 12.96
C ASP A 104 -4.94 -3.23 12.40
N TYR A 105 -3.76 -2.69 12.09
CA TYR A 105 -3.64 -1.37 11.46
C TYR A 105 -4.16 -1.35 10.02
N THR A 106 -3.96 -2.43 9.24
CA THR A 106 -4.55 -2.58 7.89
C THR A 106 -6.07 -2.54 7.96
N VAL A 107 -6.65 -3.21 8.97
CA VAL A 107 -8.09 -3.21 9.21
C VAL A 107 -8.56 -1.80 9.58
N ALA A 108 -7.84 -1.11 10.47
CA ALA A 108 -8.16 0.27 10.84
C ALA A 108 -8.23 1.20 9.62
N ILE A 109 -7.26 1.12 8.68
CA ILE A 109 -7.27 1.88 7.41
C ILE A 109 -8.52 1.62 6.57
N ALA A 110 -9.07 0.40 6.63
CA ALA A 110 -10.26 0.03 5.88
C ALA A 110 -11.56 0.53 6.53
N THR A 111 -11.58 0.64 7.87
CA THR A 111 -12.82 0.86 8.64
C THR A 111 -12.95 2.27 9.22
N ASP A 112 -11.83 2.90 9.56
CA ASP A 112 -11.78 4.25 10.11
C ASP A 112 -11.70 5.27 8.96
N LYS A 113 -12.76 6.07 8.83
CA LYS A 113 -12.86 7.09 7.77
C LYS A 113 -12.04 8.34 8.10
N ASP A 114 -11.73 8.55 9.36
CA ASP A 114 -10.98 9.72 9.84
C ASP A 114 -9.47 9.45 9.88
N LEU A 115 -9.05 8.20 9.65
CA LEU A 115 -7.63 7.84 9.58
C LEU A 115 -6.99 8.38 8.29
N THR A 116 -6.26 9.48 8.44
CA THR A 116 -5.63 10.19 7.33
C THR A 116 -4.33 9.55 6.86
N TRP A 117 -3.83 9.92 5.67
CA TRP A 117 -2.56 9.40 5.17
C TRP A 117 -1.38 9.94 5.99
N GLU A 118 -1.49 11.13 6.58
CA GLU A 118 -0.50 11.73 7.48
C GLU A 118 -0.35 10.90 8.76
N ALA A 119 -1.46 10.41 9.32
CA ALA A 119 -1.45 9.52 10.48
C ALA A 119 -0.80 8.17 10.15
N ILE A 120 -1.10 7.61 8.97
CA ILE A 120 -0.48 6.37 8.48
C ILE A 120 1.02 6.58 8.24
N SER A 121 1.42 7.73 7.69
CA SER A 121 2.82 8.10 7.46
C SER A 121 3.59 8.13 8.78
N SER A 122 3.03 8.83 9.77
CA SER A 122 3.62 8.93 11.11
C SER A 122 3.74 7.56 11.78
N TRP A 123 2.72 6.71 11.64
CA TRP A 123 2.77 5.34 12.15
C TRP A 123 3.86 4.52 11.47
N LEU A 124 3.98 4.58 10.14
CA LEU A 124 5.03 3.88 9.40
C LEU A 124 6.43 4.35 9.81
N GLU A 125 6.61 5.66 10.02
CA GLU A 125 7.88 6.24 10.46
C GLU A 125 8.30 5.74 11.85
N VAL A 126 7.40 5.82 12.84
CA VAL A 126 7.66 5.37 14.22
C VAL A 126 8.02 3.90 14.29
N HIS A 127 7.44 3.09 13.40
CA HIS A 127 7.67 1.65 13.38
C HIS A 127 8.74 1.20 12.40
N SER A 128 9.52 2.12 11.83
CA SER A 128 10.59 1.80 10.88
C SER A 128 11.98 2.00 11.48
N LYS A 129 12.95 1.27 10.93
CA LYS A 129 14.39 1.43 11.20
C LYS A 129 15.14 1.67 9.89
#